data_AF-A0A2D6TJC7-F1
#
_entry.id   AF-A0A2D6TJC7-F1
#
_cell.length_a   1.000
_cell.length_b   1.000
_cell.length_c   1.000
_cell.angle_alpha   90.00
_cell.angle_beta   90.00
_cell.angle_gamma   90.00
#
_symmetry.space_group_name_H-M   'P 1'
#
loop_
_entity.id
_entity.type
_entity.pdbx_description
1 polymer ?
#
loop_
_entity_poly.entity_id
_entity_poly.type
_entity_poly.pdbx_seq_one_letter_code
_entity_poly.pdbx_strand_id
1 'polypeptide(L)'
;MDNIKGYNTLKQFIQDYKLYRVAKKLDPGRNNGETVTMFLKKRMDKRLACASKQFKAMVQKRNYSKLDLMLIGTHDTLNIIDSIEAFIREYFALNYATPVHYKKVLASNAFKTGRLKRLYDFIPPKIRTKDDFMGFLKSRRRISNAELSVIMSQICEKNWRRWLKELIDKNKILHHNGGGWLI
;
A
#
# COMPACT_ATOMS: atom_id res chain seq x y z
N MET A 1 3.49 -32.31 18.85
CA MET A 1 3.31 -31.24 17.84
C MET A 1 2.25 -30.29 18.37
N ASP A 2 2.60 -29.03 18.67
CA ASP A 2 1.63 -28.05 19.13
C ASP A 2 0.54 -27.84 18.09
N ASN A 3 -0.71 -28.12 18.47
CA ASN A 3 -1.87 -28.05 17.59
C ASN A 3 -2.26 -26.56 17.37
N ILE A 4 -1.47 -25.86 16.55
CA ILE A 4 -1.70 -24.44 16.26
C ILE A 4 -3.02 -24.29 15.50
N LYS A 5 -3.99 -23.62 16.14
CA LYS A 5 -5.26 -23.25 15.51
C LYS A 5 -5.02 -22.21 14.41
N GLY A 6 -5.48 -22.51 13.19
CA GLY A 6 -5.40 -21.59 12.06
C GLY A 6 -6.30 -20.36 12.19
N TYR A 7 -6.25 -19.49 11.19
CA TYR A 7 -7.10 -18.30 11.16
C TYR A 7 -8.56 -18.64 10.82
N ASN A 8 -9.47 -18.15 11.67
CA ASN A 8 -10.92 -18.17 11.45
C ASN A 8 -11.41 -16.83 10.91
N THR A 9 -10.78 -15.73 11.31
CA THR A 9 -11.19 -14.38 10.91
C THR A 9 -10.02 -13.54 10.45
N LEU A 10 -10.30 -12.54 9.61
CA LEU A 10 -9.32 -11.54 9.20
C LEU A 10 -8.75 -10.77 10.41
N LYS A 11 -9.59 -10.50 11.42
CA LYS A 11 -9.16 -9.82 12.66
C LYS A 11 -8.01 -10.54 13.37
N GLN A 12 -8.06 -11.88 13.43
CA GLN A 12 -6.97 -12.68 14.01
C GLN A 12 -5.66 -12.55 13.22
N PHE A 13 -5.74 -12.58 11.89
CA PHE A 13 -4.57 -12.36 11.03
C PHE A 13 -3.98 -10.96 11.26
N ILE A 14 -4.83 -9.92 11.32
CA ILE A 14 -4.40 -8.54 11.52
C ILE A 14 -3.72 -8.36 12.89
N GLN A 15 -4.25 -8.99 13.94
CA GLN A 15 -3.64 -8.95 15.28
C GLN A 15 -2.24 -9.58 15.29
N ASP A 16 -2.09 -10.79 14.74
CA ASP A 16 -0.77 -11.43 14.64
C ASP A 16 0.20 -10.59 13.78
N TYR A 17 -0.29 -10.02 12.68
CA TYR A 17 0.52 -9.15 11.83
C TYR A 17 0.94 -7.85 12.51
N LYS A 18 0.07 -7.25 13.33
CA LYS A 18 0.40 -6.08 14.16
C LYS A 18 1.58 -6.41 15.08
N LEU A 19 1.52 -7.55 15.78
CA LEU A 19 2.61 -8.01 16.66
C LEU A 19 3.89 -8.25 15.87
N TYR A 20 3.80 -8.93 14.72
CA TYR A 20 4.95 -9.14 13.83
C TYR A 20 5.60 -7.83 13.39
N ARG A 21 4.80 -6.82 13.00
CA ARG A 21 5.32 -5.50 12.60
C ARG A 21 6.04 -4.77 13.73
N VAL A 22 5.47 -4.79 14.94
CA VAL A 22 6.12 -4.18 16.12
C VAL A 22 7.43 -4.91 16.43
N ALA A 23 7.43 -6.25 16.45
CA ALA A 23 8.63 -7.05 16.67
C ALA A 23 9.70 -6.74 15.62
N LYS A 24 9.34 -6.65 14.33
CA LYS A 24 10.27 -6.33 13.24
C LYS A 24 10.96 -4.96 13.40
N LYS A 25 10.32 -3.99 14.07
CA LYS A 25 10.92 -2.69 14.36
C LYS A 25 11.96 -2.76 15.49
N LEU A 26 11.72 -3.60 16.49
CA LEU A 26 12.59 -3.78 17.65
C LEU A 26 13.77 -4.71 17.35
N ASP A 27 13.49 -5.79 16.63
CA ASP A 27 14.44 -6.82 16.24
C ASP A 27 14.20 -7.18 14.76
N PRO A 28 14.91 -6.53 13.82
CA PRO A 28 14.70 -6.73 12.39
C PRO A 28 15.14 -8.11 11.89
N GLY A 29 15.65 -9.01 12.73
CA GLY A 29 16.05 -10.36 12.32
C GLY A 29 17.36 -10.37 11.53
N ARG A 30 18.28 -9.44 11.84
CA ARG A 30 19.59 -9.33 11.16
C ARG A 30 20.61 -10.37 11.63
N ASN A 31 20.35 -11.02 12.77
CA ASN A 31 21.26 -12.00 13.37
C ASN A 31 20.71 -13.41 13.13
N ASN A 32 21.60 -14.37 12.84
CA ASN A 32 21.31 -15.76 12.46
C ASN A 32 20.66 -16.63 13.59
N GLY A 33 19.96 -16.03 14.56
CA GLY A 33 19.31 -16.70 15.71
C GLY A 33 17.78 -16.73 15.63
N GLU A 34 17.14 -17.45 16.56
CA GLU A 34 15.68 -17.44 16.71
C GLU A 34 15.18 -16.11 17.30
N THR A 35 14.90 -15.17 16.42
CA THR A 35 14.32 -13.87 16.80
C THR A 35 12.82 -13.97 17.04
N VAL A 36 12.28 -13.09 17.89
CA VAL A 36 10.83 -12.95 18.10
C VAL A 36 10.12 -12.68 16.76
N THR A 37 10.75 -11.88 15.89
CA THR A 37 10.27 -11.61 14.53
C THR A 37 10.18 -12.87 13.67
N MET A 38 11.20 -13.74 13.70
CA MET A 38 11.17 -15.03 13.00
C MET A 38 10.12 -15.99 13.57
N PHE A 39 10.00 -16.07 14.89
CA PHE A 39 8.97 -16.87 15.55
C PHE A 39 7.57 -16.43 15.12
N LEU A 40 7.27 -15.13 15.18
CA LEU A 40 5.98 -14.58 14.76
C LEU A 40 5.71 -14.82 13.28
N LYS A 41 6.71 -14.66 12.40
CA LYS A 41 6.59 -14.99 10.98
C LYS A 41 6.25 -16.48 10.75
N LYS A 42 7.00 -17.39 11.37
CA LYS A 42 6.75 -18.85 11.31
C LYS A 42 5.34 -19.18 11.81
N ARG A 43 4.90 -18.56 12.92
CA ARG A 43 3.55 -18.74 13.48
C ARG A 43 2.48 -18.27 12.52
N MET A 44 2.61 -17.08 11.95
CA MET A 44 1.65 -16.55 10.96
C MET A 44 1.54 -17.47 9.74
N ASP A 45 2.67 -17.94 9.22
CA ASP A 45 2.72 -18.81 8.04
C ASP A 45 2.01 -20.15 8.33
N LYS A 46 2.27 -20.77 9.49
CA LYS A 46 1.58 -21.98 9.93
C LYS A 46 0.07 -21.77 10.11
N ARG A 47 -0.34 -20.69 10.78
CA ARG A 47 -1.76 -20.39 11.02
C ARG A 47 -2.53 -20.10 9.72
N LEU A 48 -1.87 -19.48 8.74
CA LEU A 48 -2.45 -19.22 7.44
C LEU A 48 -2.65 -20.52 6.64
N ALA A 49 -1.67 -21.44 6.66
CA ALA A 49 -1.80 -22.75 6.04
C ALA A 49 -2.97 -23.56 6.62
N CYS A 50 -3.11 -23.52 7.95
CA CYS A 50 -4.17 -24.20 8.71
C CYS A 50 -5.48 -23.41 8.80
N ALA A 51 -5.66 -22.32 8.05
CA ALA A 51 -6.85 -21.47 8.15
C ALA A 51 -8.15 -22.23 7.84
N SER A 52 -9.24 -21.80 8.49
CA SER A 52 -10.57 -22.37 8.30
C SER A 52 -11.06 -22.28 6.86
N LYS A 53 -12.00 -23.15 6.48
CA LYS A 53 -12.64 -23.11 5.15
C LYS A 53 -13.29 -21.75 4.88
N GLN A 54 -13.94 -21.16 5.88
CA GLN A 54 -14.59 -19.83 5.77
C GLN A 54 -13.57 -18.72 5.50
N PHE A 55 -12.45 -18.70 6.24
CA PHE A 55 -11.39 -17.73 6.01
C PHE A 55 -10.81 -17.89 4.59
N LYS A 56 -10.50 -19.12 4.18
CA LYS A 56 -9.96 -19.42 2.85
C LYS A 56 -10.94 -19.00 1.74
N ALA A 57 -12.23 -19.26 1.90
CA ALA A 57 -13.26 -18.83 0.97
C ALA A 57 -13.35 -17.30 0.84
N MET A 58 -13.22 -16.56 1.96
CA MET A 58 -13.17 -15.08 1.93
C MET A 58 -11.96 -14.57 1.14
N VAL A 59 -10.78 -15.13 1.43
CA VAL A 59 -9.52 -14.77 0.74
C VAL A 59 -9.64 -15.06 -0.75
N GLN A 60 -10.17 -16.22 -1.12
CA GLN A 60 -10.36 -16.60 -2.52
C GLN A 60 -11.40 -15.73 -3.22
N LYS A 61 -12.56 -15.46 -2.60
CA LYS A 61 -13.62 -14.60 -3.15
C LYS A 61 -13.11 -13.20 -3.49
N ARG A 62 -12.18 -12.68 -2.69
CA ARG A 62 -11.57 -11.36 -2.89
C ARG A 62 -10.25 -11.41 -3.66
N ASN A 63 -9.78 -12.60 -4.01
CA ASN A 63 -8.48 -12.86 -4.62
C ASN A 63 -7.32 -12.19 -3.84
N TYR A 64 -7.34 -12.24 -2.51
CA TYR A 64 -6.31 -11.62 -1.69
C TYR A 64 -5.07 -12.51 -1.61
N SER A 65 -3.92 -11.95 -1.99
CA SER A 65 -2.62 -12.53 -1.70
C SER A 65 -2.26 -12.34 -0.22
N LYS A 66 -1.22 -13.03 0.25
CA LYS A 66 -0.66 -12.75 1.59
C LYS A 66 -0.21 -11.29 1.73
N LEU A 67 0.31 -10.69 0.66
CA LEU A 67 0.70 -9.29 0.65
C LEU A 67 -0.52 -8.37 0.79
N ASP A 68 -1.66 -8.69 0.16
CA ASP A 68 -2.92 -7.97 0.37
C ASP A 68 -3.36 -8.03 1.83
N LEU A 69 -3.32 -9.22 2.46
CA LEU A 69 -3.68 -9.36 3.87
C LEU A 69 -2.78 -8.51 4.78
N MET A 70 -1.48 -8.46 4.48
CA MET A 70 -0.54 -7.58 5.19
C MET A 70 -0.83 -6.10 4.93
N LEU A 71 -1.14 -5.70 3.69
CA LEU A 71 -1.52 -4.32 3.36
C LEU A 71 -2.75 -3.88 4.15
N ILE A 72 -3.77 -4.75 4.19
CA ILE A 72 -4.99 -4.55 4.98
C ILE A 72 -4.64 -4.43 6.46
N GLY A 73 -3.77 -5.30 6.97
CA GLY A 73 -3.32 -5.24 8.36
C GLY A 73 -2.59 -3.94 8.69
N THR A 74 -1.73 -3.42 7.81
CA THR A 74 -1.09 -2.11 8.01
C THR A 74 -2.13 -0.99 7.96
N HIS A 75 -3.01 -1.02 6.97
CA HIS A 75 -4.09 -0.06 6.83
C HIS A 75 -5.02 -0.07 8.05
N ASP A 76 -5.35 -1.20 8.64
CA ASP A 76 -6.32 -1.23 9.74
C ASP A 76 -5.71 -0.91 11.11
N THR A 77 -4.39 -1.01 11.24
CA THR A 77 -3.70 -0.84 12.52
C THR A 77 -3.01 0.51 12.67
N LEU A 78 -2.83 1.25 11.56
CA LEU A 78 -2.37 2.62 11.61
C LEU A 78 -3.50 3.55 12.06
N ASN A 79 -3.30 4.23 13.19
CA ASN A 79 -4.27 5.21 13.70
C ASN A 79 -4.46 6.35 12.70
N ILE A 80 -3.35 6.92 12.19
CA ILE A 80 -3.34 8.03 11.25
C ILE A 80 -2.52 7.64 10.01
N ILE A 81 -2.99 8.06 8.83
CA ILE A 81 -2.23 8.01 7.57
C ILE A 81 -2.07 9.45 7.11
N ASP A 82 -0.91 10.05 7.35
CA ASP A 82 -0.66 11.46 7.00
C ASP A 82 -0.39 11.65 5.50
N SER A 83 0.10 10.59 4.85
CA SER A 83 0.32 10.55 3.41
C SER A 83 0.41 9.10 2.92
N ILE A 84 0.18 8.90 1.62
CA ILE A 84 0.46 7.61 0.97
C ILE A 84 1.95 7.22 1.08
N GLU A 85 2.86 8.18 1.10
CA GLU A 85 4.29 7.92 1.25
C GLU A 85 4.61 7.35 2.64
N ALA A 86 4.06 7.96 3.69
CA ALA A 86 4.19 7.47 5.05
C ALA A 86 3.63 6.05 5.19
N PHE A 87 2.46 5.79 4.59
CA PHE A 87 1.89 4.44 4.55
C PHE A 87 2.79 3.42 3.86
N ILE A 88 3.34 3.78 2.69
CA ILE A 88 4.23 2.90 1.91
C ILE A 88 5.50 2.59 2.69
N ARG A 89 6.15 3.62 3.25
CA ARG A 89 7.37 3.47 4.06
C ARG A 89 7.12 2.58 5.26
N GLU A 90 5.99 2.76 5.92
CA GLU A 90 5.61 1.97 7.07
C GLU A 90 5.29 0.50 6.71
N TYR A 91 4.58 0.27 5.60
CA TYR A 91 4.25 -1.08 5.14
C TYR A 91 5.50 -1.88 4.71
N PHE A 92 6.39 -1.26 3.94
CA PHE A 92 7.60 -1.93 3.44
C PHE A 92 8.80 -1.82 4.38
N ALA A 93 8.69 -1.07 5.49
CA ALA A 93 9.78 -0.75 6.42
C ALA A 93 10.97 -0.08 5.72
N LEU A 94 10.72 1.06 5.06
CA LEU A 94 11.69 1.79 4.24
C LEU A 94 11.90 3.23 4.70
N ASN A 95 13.10 3.76 4.44
CA ASN A 95 13.42 5.16 4.67
C ASN A 95 12.84 6.09 3.59
N TYR A 96 12.72 5.60 2.36
CA TYR A 96 12.18 6.34 1.22
C TYR A 96 11.24 5.46 0.39
N ALA A 97 10.15 6.03 -0.11
CA ALA A 97 9.29 5.35 -1.09
C ALA A 97 9.89 5.49 -2.48
N THR A 98 9.65 4.51 -3.34
CA THR A 98 10.06 4.56 -4.76
C THR A 98 8.88 4.16 -5.63
N PRO A 99 8.89 4.48 -6.95
CA PRO A 99 7.79 4.16 -7.85
C PRO A 99 7.35 2.68 -7.80
N VAL A 100 8.29 1.75 -7.62
CA VAL A 100 8.00 0.31 -7.48
C VAL A 100 7.07 0.01 -6.31
N HIS A 101 7.20 0.73 -5.19
CA HIS A 101 6.38 0.53 -4.01
C HIS A 101 4.94 1.02 -4.21
N TYR A 102 4.76 2.19 -4.85
CA TYR A 102 3.44 2.66 -5.25
C TYR A 102 2.77 1.65 -6.18
N LYS A 103 3.49 1.16 -7.21
CA LYS A 103 2.97 0.15 -8.14
C LYS A 103 2.44 -1.08 -7.41
N LYS A 104 3.19 -1.61 -6.41
CA LYS A 104 2.78 -2.78 -5.62
C LYS A 104 1.48 -2.53 -4.84
N VAL A 105 1.32 -1.37 -4.22
CA VAL A 105 0.10 -1.02 -3.48
C VAL A 105 -1.08 -0.86 -4.45
N LEU A 106 -0.91 -0.11 -5.53
CA LEU A 106 -1.99 0.19 -6.50
C LEU A 106 -2.42 -1.04 -7.31
N ALA A 107 -1.50 -1.97 -7.57
CA ALA A 107 -1.82 -3.22 -8.26
C ALA A 107 -2.57 -4.22 -7.37
N SER A 108 -2.52 -4.04 -6.04
CA SER A 108 -3.10 -4.96 -5.05
C SER A 108 -4.62 -5.05 -5.17
N ASN A 109 -5.17 -6.24 -4.94
CA ASN A 109 -6.63 -6.44 -4.93
C ASN A 109 -7.26 -5.74 -3.73
N ALA A 110 -6.55 -5.60 -2.61
CA ALA A 110 -7.00 -4.79 -1.49
C ALA A 110 -7.26 -3.33 -1.89
N PHE A 111 -6.36 -2.71 -2.66
CA PHE A 111 -6.56 -1.36 -3.17
C PHE A 111 -7.70 -1.32 -4.18
N LYS A 112 -7.74 -2.22 -5.17
CA LYS A 112 -8.75 -2.20 -6.25
C LYS A 112 -10.18 -2.46 -5.76
N THR A 113 -10.36 -3.21 -4.66
CA THR A 113 -11.67 -3.57 -4.11
C THR A 113 -12.24 -2.57 -3.10
N GLY A 114 -11.58 -1.42 -2.87
CA GLY A 114 -12.05 -0.44 -1.87
C GLY A 114 -11.63 -0.75 -0.43
N ARG A 115 -10.88 -1.83 -0.19
CA ARG A 115 -10.55 -2.25 1.19
C ARG A 115 -9.61 -1.28 1.91
N LEU A 116 -8.80 -0.56 1.14
CA LEU A 116 -7.84 0.44 1.61
C LEU A 116 -8.38 1.87 1.46
N LYS A 117 -9.69 2.09 1.70
CA LYS A 117 -10.39 3.34 1.39
C LYS A 117 -9.74 4.62 1.93
N ARG A 118 -9.03 4.57 3.07
CA ARG A 118 -8.35 5.75 3.64
C ARG A 118 -7.15 6.22 2.79
N LEU A 119 -6.66 5.37 1.88
CA LEU A 119 -5.62 5.79 0.93
C LEU A 119 -6.18 6.65 -0.20
N TYR A 120 -7.50 6.63 -0.43
CA TYR A 120 -8.12 7.35 -1.54
C TYR A 120 -8.13 8.85 -1.36
N ASP A 121 -8.00 9.32 -0.12
CA ASP A 121 -7.79 10.73 0.21
C ASP A 121 -6.48 11.26 -0.39
N PHE A 122 -5.51 10.38 -0.69
CA PHE A 122 -4.21 10.71 -1.26
C PHE A 122 -4.03 10.26 -2.72
N ILE A 123 -4.57 9.10 -3.07
CA ILE A 123 -4.55 8.56 -4.43
C ILE A 123 -5.94 7.98 -4.73
N PRO A 124 -6.78 8.66 -5.54
CA PRO A 124 -8.10 8.15 -5.87
C PRO A 124 -7.99 6.82 -6.64
N PRO A 125 -9.04 5.98 -6.58
CA PRO A 125 -9.03 4.70 -7.27
C PRO A 125 -9.02 4.85 -8.80
N LYS A 126 -9.55 5.98 -9.31
CA LYS A 126 -9.60 6.31 -10.74
C LYS A 126 -9.48 7.81 -10.97
N ILE A 127 -8.91 8.19 -12.11
CA ILE A 127 -8.88 9.56 -12.65
C ILE A 127 -9.43 9.52 -14.08
N ARG A 128 -10.47 10.31 -14.35
CA ARG A 128 -11.21 10.28 -15.63
C ARG A 128 -11.23 11.61 -16.36
N THR A 129 -11.14 12.71 -15.62
CA THR A 129 -11.16 14.07 -16.15
C THR A 129 -9.83 14.78 -15.90
N LYS A 130 -9.59 15.86 -16.65
CA LYS A 130 -8.47 16.75 -16.38
C LYS A 130 -8.60 17.43 -15.01
N ASP A 131 -9.82 17.70 -14.57
CA ASP A 131 -10.07 18.32 -13.27
C ASP A 131 -9.75 17.37 -12.12
N ASP A 132 -10.08 16.07 -12.25
CA ASP A 132 -9.66 15.02 -11.31
C ASP A 132 -8.12 14.97 -11.23
N PHE A 133 -7.46 15.03 -12.39
CA PHE A 133 -6.00 15.02 -12.49
C PHE A 133 -5.39 16.25 -11.81
N MET A 134 -5.95 17.43 -12.03
CA MET A 134 -5.55 18.65 -11.33
C MET A 134 -5.77 18.56 -9.82
N GLY A 135 -6.91 18.03 -9.38
CA GLY A 135 -7.21 17.80 -7.96
C GLY A 135 -6.20 16.86 -7.31
N PHE A 136 -5.85 15.76 -7.99
CA PHE A 136 -4.79 14.85 -7.55
C PHE A 136 -3.43 15.54 -7.44
N LEU A 137 -3.03 16.32 -8.44
CA LEU A 137 -1.74 17.01 -8.37
C LEU A 137 -1.74 18.07 -7.25
N LYS A 138 -2.86 18.74 -6.98
CA LYS A 138 -3.00 19.68 -5.85
C LYS A 138 -2.91 19.02 -4.49
N SER A 139 -3.52 17.84 -4.33
CA SER A 139 -3.41 17.08 -3.08
C SER A 139 -1.98 16.54 -2.85
N ARG A 140 -1.19 16.44 -3.92
CA ARG A 140 0.20 15.98 -3.90
C ARG A 140 1.16 17.17 -4.01
N ARG A 141 1.45 17.82 -2.88
CA ARG A 141 2.39 18.98 -2.77
C ARG A 141 3.68 18.83 -3.58
N ARG A 142 4.25 17.61 -3.67
CA ARG A 142 5.38 17.26 -4.52
C ARG A 142 5.21 15.83 -5.02
N ILE A 143 5.41 15.62 -6.32
CA ILE A 143 5.45 14.28 -6.93
C ILE A 143 6.47 14.26 -8.07
N SER A 144 7.33 13.23 -8.11
CA SER A 144 8.30 13.08 -9.19
C SER A 144 7.67 12.59 -10.49
N ASN A 145 8.34 12.83 -11.63
CA ASN A 145 7.88 12.32 -12.93
C ASN A 145 7.73 10.80 -12.95
N ALA A 146 8.67 10.09 -12.32
CA ALA A 146 8.64 8.63 -12.26
C ALA A 146 7.46 8.11 -11.44
N GLU A 147 7.19 8.72 -10.27
CA GLU A 147 6.04 8.38 -9.44
C GLU A 147 4.73 8.71 -10.14
N LEU A 148 4.61 9.91 -10.72
CA LEU A 148 3.44 10.34 -11.47
C LEU A 148 3.13 9.35 -12.59
N SER A 149 4.15 8.96 -13.36
CA SER A 149 3.99 8.00 -14.45
C SER A 149 3.48 6.65 -13.96
N VAL A 150 4.04 6.12 -12.87
CA VAL A 150 3.60 4.85 -12.30
C VAL A 150 2.17 4.92 -11.78
N ILE A 151 1.83 5.95 -11.01
CA ILE A 151 0.50 6.11 -10.43
C ILE A 151 -0.54 6.26 -11.54
N MET A 152 -0.30 7.19 -12.48
CA MET A 152 -1.25 7.46 -13.56
C MET A 152 -1.44 6.27 -14.49
N SER A 153 -0.39 5.49 -14.75
CA SER A 153 -0.51 4.26 -15.54
C SER A 153 -1.34 3.17 -14.85
N GLN A 154 -1.62 3.30 -13.54
CA GLN A 154 -2.48 2.37 -12.80
C GLN A 154 -3.92 2.86 -12.65
N ILE A 155 -4.14 4.17 -12.51
CA ILE A 155 -5.44 4.73 -12.10
C ILE A 155 -6.09 5.63 -13.15
N CYS A 156 -5.35 6.09 -14.17
CA CYS A 156 -5.88 6.99 -15.19
C CYS A 156 -6.29 6.23 -16.45
N GLU A 157 -7.55 6.34 -16.85
CA GLU A 157 -8.11 5.65 -18.03
C GLU A 157 -7.79 6.40 -19.35
N LYS A 158 -7.46 7.70 -19.28
CA LYS A 158 -7.13 8.55 -20.43
C LYS A 158 -5.64 8.88 -20.51
N ASN A 159 -5.20 9.42 -21.65
CA ASN A 159 -3.82 9.85 -21.84
C ASN A 159 -3.49 11.10 -21.00
N TRP A 160 -3.14 10.88 -19.73
CA TRP A 160 -2.78 11.91 -18.76
C TRP A 160 -1.56 12.75 -19.19
N ARG A 161 -0.68 12.21 -20.05
CA ARG A 161 0.49 12.94 -20.56
C ARG A 161 0.07 14.14 -21.40
N ARG A 162 -1.02 14.02 -22.15
CA ARG A 162 -1.59 15.14 -22.91
C ARG A 162 -2.08 16.24 -21.97
N TRP A 163 -2.79 15.87 -20.90
CA TRP A 163 -3.25 16.85 -19.91
C TRP A 163 -2.09 17.54 -19.22
N LEU A 164 -1.05 16.77 -18.83
CA LEU A 164 0.15 17.34 -18.22
C LEU A 164 0.80 18.37 -19.14
N LYS A 165 0.99 18.06 -20.44
CA LYS A 165 1.53 19.00 -21.42
C LYS A 165 0.68 20.28 -21.52
N GLU A 166 -0.64 20.12 -21.70
CA GLU A 166 -1.57 21.25 -21.82
C GLU A 166 -1.60 22.14 -20.57
N LEU A 167 -1.28 21.60 -19.38
CA LEU A 167 -1.23 22.35 -18.14
C LEU A 167 0.10 23.10 -17.96
N ILE A 168 1.21 22.51 -18.43
CA ILE A 168 2.51 23.18 -18.51
C ILE A 168 2.44 24.34 -19.49
N ASP A 169 1.93 24.11 -20.70
CA ASP A 169 1.83 25.13 -21.76
C ASP A 169 0.96 26.33 -21.31
N LYS A 170 0.03 26.11 -20.38
CA LYS A 170 -0.84 27.15 -19.79
C LYS A 170 -0.30 27.76 -18.49
N ASN A 171 0.94 27.44 -18.09
CA ASN A 171 1.54 27.86 -16.82
C ASN A 171 0.66 27.55 -15.60
N LYS A 172 -0.09 26.45 -15.63
CA LYS A 172 -0.92 26.00 -14.48
C LYS A 172 -0.17 25.09 -13.52
N ILE A 173 0.99 24.57 -13.95
CA ILE A 173 1.88 23.71 -13.18
C ILE A 173 3.31 24.05 -13.61
N LEU A 174 4.23 24.15 -12.66
CA LEU A 174 5.65 24.36 -12.90
C LEU A 174 6.43 23.08 -12.60
N HIS A 175 7.39 22.75 -13.46
CA HIS A 175 8.38 21.71 -13.17
C HIS A 175 9.49 22.33 -12.30
N HIS A 176 9.67 21.82 -11.09
CA HIS A 176 10.75 22.27 -10.22
C HIS A 176 12.05 21.57 -10.61
N ASN A 177 13.18 22.31 -10.63
CA ASN A 177 14.52 21.80 -10.96
C ASN A 177 14.96 20.59 -10.10
N GLY A 178 14.28 20.32 -8.98
CA GLY A 178 14.44 19.14 -8.12
C GLY A 178 13.58 17.92 -8.52
N GLY A 179 13.05 17.87 -9.74
CA GLY A 179 12.43 16.69 -10.34
C GLY A 179 10.95 16.43 -10.01
N GLY A 180 10.21 17.46 -9.57
CA GLY A 180 8.79 17.31 -9.20
C GLY A 180 7.90 18.46 -9.68
N TRP A 181 6.59 18.26 -9.61
CA TRP A 181 5.60 19.26 -10.03
C TRP A 181 5.17 20.13 -8.86
N LEU A 182 5.18 21.44 -9.06
CA LEU A 182 4.56 22.45 -8.19
C LEU A 182 3.36 23.02 -8.92
N ILE A 183 2.23 23.15 -8.21
CA ILE A 183 1.05 23.89 -8.70
C ILE A 183 1.10 25.28 -8.11
#